data_AF-A0A4R7VW68-F1
#
_entry.id   AF-A0A4R7VW68-F1
#
_cell.length_a   1.000
_cell.length_b   1.000
_cell.length_c   1.000
_cell.angle_alpha   90.00
_cell.angle_beta   90.00
_cell.angle_gamma   90.00
#
_symmetry.space_group_name_H-M   'P 1'
#
loop_
_entity.id
_entity.type
_entity.pdbx_description
1 polymer ?
#
loop_
_entity_poly.entity_id
_entity_poly.type
_entity_poly.pdbx_seq_one_letter_code
_entity_poly.pdbx_strand_id
1 'polypeptide(L)'
;MEGLLADLPRKNCWTIAEHAGDVTPDGMQHLLSRAVWDADAVRDDVRAVAVECLGGIDAMLVVDETGDLKKGVCSVGVQRQYTGTAGRIENAQVGVFLTYTTKIGHTLIDRELYLPRSWTGVPERCAAAGVPEDTRFATKPALASRMILRALDAGVPAKWVAGDEVYGGNPTLRGDLEKRQVGYVLAAACDHHVTTATGTGRADELVAGLPKRVWQRLSAGKARKDTASTTGPGSDWWVERTSLPGTGGC
;
A
#
# COMPACT_ATOMS: atom_id res chain seq x y z
N MET A 1 -12.87 -18.49 -7.95
CA MET A 1 -13.03 -17.02 -7.80
C MET A 1 -14.49 -16.56 -7.87
N GLU A 2 -15.39 -17.31 -8.51
CA GLU A 2 -16.78 -16.91 -8.76
C GLU A 2 -17.54 -16.50 -7.48
N GLY A 3 -17.44 -17.25 -6.38
CA GLY A 3 -18.14 -16.87 -5.14
C GLY A 3 -17.66 -15.58 -4.45
N LEU A 4 -16.41 -15.16 -4.62
CA LEU A 4 -15.93 -13.88 -4.06
C LEU A 4 -16.40 -12.67 -4.86
N LEU A 5 -16.60 -12.84 -6.17
CA LEU A 5 -17.10 -11.82 -7.09
C LEU A 5 -18.63 -11.83 -7.20
N ALA A 6 -19.28 -12.91 -6.74
CA ALA A 6 -20.71 -13.03 -6.70
C ALA A 6 -21.37 -12.03 -5.74
N ASP A 7 -22.60 -11.64 -6.09
CA ASP A 7 -23.46 -10.78 -5.28
C ASP A 7 -24.09 -11.57 -4.12
N LEU A 8 -23.23 -12.04 -3.21
CA LEU A 8 -23.62 -12.80 -2.04
C LEU A 8 -23.71 -11.87 -0.82
N PRO A 9 -24.81 -11.91 -0.04
CA PRO A 9 -25.00 -11.02 1.10
C PRO A 9 -23.97 -11.26 2.21
N ARG A 10 -23.43 -12.49 2.30
CA ARG A 10 -22.36 -12.84 3.23
C ARG A 10 -21.35 -13.75 2.54
N LYS A 11 -20.10 -13.31 2.49
CA LYS A 11 -18.99 -14.07 1.90
C LYS A 11 -18.30 -14.88 3.00
N ASN A 12 -18.74 -16.12 3.18
CA ASN A 12 -18.09 -17.10 4.05
C ASN A 12 -17.99 -18.44 3.30
N CYS A 13 -17.21 -19.40 3.83
CA CYS A 13 -16.98 -20.69 3.16
C CYS A 13 -18.27 -21.42 2.81
N TRP A 14 -19.30 -21.33 3.65
CA TRP A 14 -20.59 -21.97 3.44
C TRP A 14 -21.34 -21.35 2.27
N THR A 15 -21.58 -20.04 2.34
CA THR A 15 -22.34 -19.33 1.30
C THR A 15 -21.62 -19.36 -0.06
N ILE A 16 -20.29 -19.35 -0.06
CA ILE A 16 -19.49 -19.49 -1.28
C ILE A 16 -19.56 -20.91 -1.84
N ALA A 17 -19.49 -21.94 -0.98
CA ALA A 17 -19.63 -23.33 -1.38
C ALA A 17 -21.02 -23.61 -1.97
N GLU A 18 -22.09 -23.16 -1.31
CA GLU A 18 -23.46 -23.26 -1.83
C GLU A 18 -23.61 -22.59 -3.19
N HIS A 19 -23.03 -21.39 -3.36
CA HIS A 19 -23.06 -20.68 -4.64
C HIS A 19 -22.30 -21.44 -5.73
N ALA A 20 -21.21 -22.13 -5.39
CA ALA A 20 -20.44 -22.96 -6.31
C ALA A 20 -21.12 -24.31 -6.61
N GLY A 21 -22.24 -24.64 -5.95
CA GLY A 21 -22.94 -25.91 -6.08
C GLY A 21 -22.37 -27.05 -5.22
N ASP A 22 -21.47 -26.74 -4.28
CA ASP A 22 -20.91 -27.70 -3.35
C ASP A 22 -21.91 -28.07 -2.26
N VAL A 23 -21.95 -29.36 -1.89
CA VAL A 23 -22.84 -29.88 -0.84
C VAL A 23 -22.38 -29.45 0.56
N THR A 24 -21.10 -29.14 0.74
CA THR A 24 -20.49 -28.81 2.03
C THR A 24 -19.43 -27.72 1.88
N PRO A 25 -19.11 -26.95 2.95
CA PRO A 25 -18.05 -25.95 2.93
C PRO A 25 -16.64 -26.55 2.96
N ASP A 26 -16.49 -27.88 3.02
CA ASP A 26 -15.25 -28.56 3.39
C ASP A 26 -14.12 -28.25 2.40
N GLY A 27 -14.41 -28.17 1.11
CA GLY A 27 -13.43 -27.80 0.08
C GLY A 27 -12.89 -26.38 0.30
N MET A 28 -13.77 -25.41 0.56
CA MET A 28 -13.40 -24.01 0.82
C MET A 28 -12.63 -23.88 2.14
N GLN A 29 -13.05 -24.59 3.19
CA GLN A 29 -12.34 -24.61 4.46
C GLN A 29 -10.97 -25.27 4.32
N HIS A 30 -10.86 -26.36 3.57
CA HIS A 30 -9.60 -27.03 3.28
C HIS A 30 -8.65 -26.07 2.56
N LEU A 31 -9.11 -25.37 1.52
CA LEU A 31 -8.33 -24.37 0.80
C LEU A 31 -7.74 -23.29 1.72
N LEU A 32 -8.54 -22.78 2.67
CA LEU A 32 -8.10 -21.70 3.56
C LEU A 32 -7.26 -22.15 4.76
N SER A 33 -7.37 -23.41 5.18
CA SER A 33 -6.77 -23.88 6.45
C SER A 33 -5.75 -25.00 6.34
N ARG A 34 -5.78 -25.80 5.27
CA ARG A 34 -5.00 -27.04 5.15
C ARG A 34 -4.24 -27.18 3.84
N ALA A 35 -4.76 -26.61 2.75
CA ALA A 35 -4.08 -26.64 1.48
C ALA A 35 -2.72 -25.94 1.58
N VAL A 36 -1.68 -26.59 1.06
CA VAL A 36 -0.35 -25.99 0.95
C VAL A 36 -0.27 -25.34 -0.42
N TRP A 37 -0.13 -24.02 -0.43
CA TRP A 37 0.07 -23.23 -1.64
C TRP A 37 1.13 -22.18 -1.38
N ASP A 38 1.91 -21.89 -2.41
CA ASP A 38 2.88 -20.81 -2.37
C ASP A 38 2.14 -19.48 -2.58
N ALA A 39 1.97 -18.73 -1.50
CA ALA A 39 1.28 -17.45 -1.53
C ALA A 39 2.02 -16.39 -2.36
N ASP A 40 3.34 -16.52 -2.50
CA ASP A 40 4.18 -15.63 -3.30
C ASP A 40 4.07 -15.97 -4.78
N ALA A 41 4.04 -17.26 -5.14
CA ALA A 41 3.78 -17.69 -6.51
C ALA A 41 2.38 -17.25 -6.97
N VAL A 42 1.36 -17.43 -6.13
CA VAL A 42 0.00 -16.95 -6.46
C VAL A 42 -0.07 -15.44 -6.59
N ARG A 43 0.67 -14.68 -5.77
CA ARG A 43 0.82 -13.23 -5.96
C ARG A 43 1.41 -12.94 -7.34
N ASP A 44 2.47 -13.64 -7.74
CA ASP A 44 3.14 -13.43 -9.03
C ASP A 44 2.21 -13.71 -10.21
N ASP A 45 1.40 -14.77 -10.14
CA ASP A 45 0.37 -15.08 -11.13
C ASP A 45 -0.71 -13.99 -11.21
N VAL A 46 -1.23 -13.55 -10.05
CA VAL A 46 -2.24 -12.46 -9.98
C VAL A 46 -1.67 -11.16 -10.54
N ARG A 47 -0.42 -10.84 -10.23
CA ARG A 47 0.28 -9.67 -10.77
C ARG A 47 0.40 -9.75 -12.29
N ALA A 48 0.80 -10.90 -12.83
CA ALA A 48 0.92 -11.08 -14.27
C ALA A 48 -0.42 -10.84 -14.99
N VAL A 49 -1.50 -11.47 -14.49
CA VAL A 49 -2.86 -11.27 -15.02
C VAL A 49 -3.31 -9.82 -14.89
N ALA A 50 -3.07 -9.18 -13.75
CA ALA A 50 -3.43 -7.78 -13.53
C ALA A 50 -2.73 -6.84 -14.51
N VAL A 51 -1.43 -7.04 -14.73
CA VAL A 51 -0.63 -6.22 -15.66
C VAL A 51 -1.07 -6.46 -17.11
N GLU A 52 -1.34 -7.71 -17.49
CA GLU A 52 -1.85 -8.04 -18.82
C GLU A 52 -3.22 -7.40 -19.08
N CYS A 53 -4.16 -7.56 -18.15
CA CYS A 53 -5.53 -7.05 -18.30
C CYS A 53 -5.62 -5.52 -18.21
N LEU A 54 -4.86 -4.89 -17.31
CA LEU A 54 -4.93 -3.43 -17.11
C LEU A 54 -3.99 -2.66 -18.05
N GLY A 55 -2.96 -3.31 -18.60
CA GLY A 55 -1.98 -2.76 -19.51
C GLY A 55 -1.33 -1.47 -19.00
N GLY A 56 -0.91 -0.61 -19.93
CA GLY A 56 -0.58 0.79 -19.65
C GLY A 56 0.90 1.07 -19.36
N ILE A 57 1.56 1.72 -20.31
CA ILE A 57 2.95 2.21 -20.15
C ILE A 57 3.08 3.33 -19.11
N ASP A 58 1.97 3.95 -18.71
CA ASP A 58 1.89 5.08 -17.76
C ASP A 58 1.29 4.65 -16.41
N ALA A 59 1.33 3.36 -16.09
CA ALA A 59 0.77 2.88 -14.84
C ALA A 59 1.52 3.43 -13.62
N MET A 60 0.79 3.46 -12.50
CA MET A 60 1.25 3.93 -11.21
C MET A 60 1.12 2.81 -10.18
N LEU A 61 2.16 2.63 -9.37
CA LEU A 61 2.10 1.81 -8.17
C LEU A 61 1.65 2.68 -7.00
N VAL A 62 0.60 2.28 -6.30
CA VAL A 62 0.09 2.98 -5.11
C VAL A 62 0.26 2.08 -3.91
N VAL A 63 0.99 2.54 -2.90
CA VAL A 63 1.15 1.81 -1.64
C VAL A 63 0.32 2.45 -0.55
N ASP A 64 -0.39 1.61 0.20
CA ASP A 64 -1.19 2.00 1.35
C ASP A 64 -1.26 0.85 2.35
N GLU A 65 -1.59 1.16 3.59
CA GLU A 65 -1.90 0.16 4.60
C GLU A 65 -3.40 0.08 4.88
N THR A 66 -3.87 -1.09 5.29
CA THR A 66 -5.18 -1.20 5.92
C THR A 66 -5.12 -2.02 7.18
N GLY A 67 -5.90 -1.58 8.17
CA GLY A 67 -6.00 -2.22 9.47
C GLY A 67 -7.34 -2.92 9.63
N ASP A 68 -7.30 -4.22 9.84
CA ASP A 68 -8.45 -5.06 10.16
C ASP A 68 -8.62 -5.18 11.67
N LEU A 69 -9.76 -4.73 12.20
CA LEU A 69 -10.09 -4.88 13.61
C LEU A 69 -10.23 -6.36 13.99
N LYS A 70 -9.59 -6.75 15.08
CA LYS A 70 -9.63 -8.12 15.60
C LYS A 70 -10.00 -8.13 17.08
N LYS A 71 -10.61 -9.22 17.51
CA LYS A 71 -10.79 -9.55 18.94
C LYS A 71 -9.87 -10.70 19.31
N GLY A 72 -9.32 -10.67 20.52
CA GLY A 72 -8.36 -11.67 21.00
C GLY A 72 -6.92 -11.43 20.54
N VAL A 73 -6.05 -12.42 20.79
CA VAL A 73 -4.59 -12.31 20.65
C VAL A 73 -3.98 -13.29 19.64
N CYS A 74 -4.80 -14.16 19.05
CA CYS A 74 -4.34 -15.27 18.22
C CYS A 74 -4.15 -14.90 16.74
N SER A 75 -4.81 -13.84 16.24
CA SER A 75 -4.63 -13.40 14.85
C SER A 75 -3.21 -12.90 14.64
N VAL A 76 -2.52 -13.44 13.63
CA VAL A 76 -1.12 -13.12 13.32
C VAL A 76 -0.90 -11.60 13.16
N GLY A 77 0.13 -11.06 13.82
CA GLY A 77 0.45 -9.63 13.78
C GLY A 77 -0.52 -8.70 14.52
N VAL A 78 -1.53 -9.24 15.22
CA VAL A 78 -2.48 -8.40 15.95
C VAL A 78 -1.83 -7.73 17.17
N GLN A 79 -2.06 -6.42 17.31
CA GLN A 79 -1.74 -5.67 18.51
C GLN A 79 -2.61 -4.43 18.62
N ARG A 80 -2.56 -3.76 19.78
CA ARG A 80 -3.10 -2.40 19.93
C ARG A 80 -2.21 -1.42 19.15
N GLN A 81 -2.74 -0.90 18.06
CA GLN A 81 -2.05 0.06 17.20
C GLN A 81 -3.06 1.00 16.55
N TYR A 82 -2.60 2.16 16.11
CA TYR A 82 -3.43 3.05 15.32
C TYR A 82 -3.82 2.36 14.01
N THR A 83 -5.11 2.40 13.68
CA THR A 83 -5.64 1.95 12.39
C THR A 83 -6.41 3.10 11.75
N GLY A 84 -6.06 3.45 10.52
CA GLY A 84 -6.76 4.49 9.76
C GLY A 84 -8.25 4.20 9.65
N THR A 85 -8.62 2.94 9.45
CA THR A 85 -10.02 2.48 9.31
C THR A 85 -10.87 2.79 10.55
N ALA A 86 -10.31 2.75 11.76
CA ALA A 86 -11.04 3.07 12.99
C ALA A 86 -10.76 4.47 13.53
N GLY A 87 -9.81 5.21 12.95
CA GLY A 87 -9.38 6.54 13.38
C GLY A 87 -8.80 6.59 14.81
N ARG A 88 -8.47 5.45 15.41
CA ARG A 88 -8.03 5.34 16.81
C ARG A 88 -7.16 4.11 17.05
N ILE A 89 -6.56 4.04 18.23
CA ILE A 89 -5.80 2.86 18.67
C ILE A 89 -6.76 1.74 19.05
N GLU A 90 -6.73 0.66 18.27
CA GLU A 90 -7.51 -0.54 18.50
C GLU A 90 -6.65 -1.78 18.32
N ASN A 91 -7.18 -2.92 18.78
CA ASN A 91 -6.58 -4.20 18.47
C ASN A 91 -6.82 -4.53 16.99
N ALA A 92 -5.77 -4.42 16.18
CA ALA A 92 -5.86 -4.56 14.74
C ALA A 92 -4.69 -5.37 14.18
N GLN A 93 -4.97 -6.09 13.10
CA GLN A 93 -4.00 -6.66 12.18
C GLN A 93 -3.79 -5.67 11.05
N VAL A 94 -2.56 -5.41 10.62
CA VAL A 94 -2.28 -4.42 9.56
C VAL A 94 -1.56 -5.10 8.41
N GLY A 95 -2.09 -4.92 7.20
CA GLY A 95 -1.42 -5.30 5.95
C GLY A 95 -1.00 -4.05 5.18
N VAL A 96 0.13 -4.13 4.50
CA VAL A 96 0.58 -3.16 3.50
C VAL A 96 0.28 -3.74 2.13
N PHE A 97 -0.27 -2.94 1.24
CA PHE A 97 -0.77 -3.41 -0.06
C PHE A 97 -0.21 -2.57 -1.19
N LEU A 98 0.11 -3.21 -2.31
CA LEU A 98 0.54 -2.55 -3.53
C LEU A 98 -0.54 -2.65 -4.59
N THR A 99 -1.03 -1.50 -5.03
CA THR A 99 -2.06 -1.38 -6.07
C THR A 99 -1.42 -0.99 -7.39
N TYR A 100 -1.71 -1.72 -8.46
CA TYR A 100 -1.41 -1.33 -9.82
C TYR A 100 -2.57 -0.52 -10.38
N THR A 101 -2.30 0.72 -10.79
CA THR A 101 -3.33 1.68 -11.21
C THR A 101 -3.08 2.15 -12.63
N THR A 102 -4.10 2.07 -13.48
CA THR A 102 -4.08 2.56 -14.87
C THR A 102 -5.33 3.41 -15.14
N LYS A 103 -5.45 3.92 -16.37
CA LYS A 103 -6.64 4.67 -16.79
C LYS A 103 -7.92 3.83 -16.86
N ILE A 104 -7.80 2.51 -16.97
CA ILE A 104 -8.96 1.61 -17.14
C ILE A 104 -9.37 0.91 -15.85
N GLY A 105 -8.54 0.95 -14.81
CA GLY A 105 -8.87 0.39 -13.51
C GLY A 105 -7.68 0.30 -12.58
N HIS A 106 -7.89 -0.37 -11.45
CA HIS A 106 -6.84 -0.64 -10.47
C HIS A 106 -7.11 -1.96 -9.75
N THR A 107 -6.05 -2.62 -9.31
CA THR A 107 -6.16 -3.83 -8.48
C THR A 107 -4.90 -4.04 -7.65
N LEU A 108 -5.01 -4.87 -6.61
CA LEU A 108 -3.88 -5.27 -5.78
C LEU A 108 -3.00 -6.27 -6.54
N ILE A 109 -1.69 -6.02 -6.53
CA ILE A 109 -0.69 -6.89 -7.16
C ILE A 109 0.35 -7.42 -6.16
N ASP A 110 0.35 -6.89 -4.93
CA ASP A 110 1.24 -7.33 -3.87
C ASP A 110 0.64 -7.04 -2.48
N ARG A 111 1.14 -7.74 -1.47
CA ARG A 111 0.72 -7.64 -0.08
C ARG A 111 1.85 -8.08 0.86
N GLU A 112 1.98 -7.39 1.98
CA GLU A 112 2.89 -7.75 3.06
C GLU A 112 2.17 -7.59 4.40
N LEU A 113 2.35 -8.56 5.31
CA LEU A 113 1.80 -8.45 6.65
C LEU A 113 2.74 -7.65 7.54
N TYR A 114 2.24 -6.60 8.20
CA TYR A 114 3.03 -5.89 9.21
C TYR A 114 3.06 -6.68 10.51
N LEU A 115 4.22 -7.28 10.80
CA LEU A 115 4.50 -7.96 12.06
C LEU A 115 5.25 -7.04 13.03
N PRO A 116 4.62 -6.59 14.13
CA PRO A 116 5.27 -5.72 15.08
C PRO A 116 6.36 -6.44 15.89
N ARG A 117 7.22 -5.67 16.57
CA ARG A 117 8.28 -6.22 17.44
C ARG A 117 7.74 -7.11 18.56
N SER A 118 6.53 -6.83 19.03
CA SER A 118 5.81 -7.62 20.03
C SER A 118 5.46 -9.05 19.55
N TRP A 119 5.53 -9.30 18.25
CA TRP A 119 5.38 -10.62 17.65
C TRP A 119 6.73 -11.25 17.33
N THR A 120 7.57 -10.54 16.58
CA THR A 120 8.86 -11.07 16.12
C THR A 120 9.86 -11.32 17.25
N GLY A 121 9.65 -10.74 18.44
CA GLY A 121 10.40 -11.04 19.66
C GLY A 121 9.91 -12.28 20.43
N VAL A 122 8.86 -12.96 19.98
CA VAL A 122 8.27 -14.13 20.66
C VAL A 122 8.14 -15.30 19.68
N PRO A 123 9.21 -16.09 19.46
CA PRO A 123 9.24 -17.14 18.44
C PRO A 123 8.11 -18.17 18.55
N GLU A 124 7.75 -18.61 19.76
CA GLU A 124 6.66 -19.55 20.00
C GLU A 124 5.31 -19.03 19.49
N ARG A 125 5.06 -17.72 19.65
CA ARG A 125 3.84 -17.07 19.17
C ARG A 125 3.81 -17.02 17.64
N CYS A 126 4.96 -16.72 17.02
CA CYS A 126 5.12 -16.76 15.58
C CYS A 126 4.89 -18.18 15.02
N ALA A 127 5.51 -19.19 15.62
CA ALA A 127 5.36 -20.59 15.23
C ALA A 127 3.92 -21.07 15.35
N ALA A 128 3.24 -20.77 16.47
CA ALA A 128 1.83 -21.13 16.67
C ALA A 128 0.88 -20.48 15.64
N ALA A 129 1.28 -19.35 15.06
CA ALA A 129 0.53 -18.64 14.02
C ALA A 129 1.01 -18.96 12.59
N GLY A 130 1.95 -19.88 12.41
CA GLY A 130 2.48 -20.28 11.10
C GLY A 130 3.40 -19.24 10.44
N VAL A 131 4.00 -18.33 11.22
CA VAL A 131 4.97 -17.36 10.69
C VAL A 131 6.31 -18.06 10.43
N PRO A 132 6.92 -17.89 9.24
CA PRO A 132 8.24 -18.48 8.94
C PRO A 132 9.31 -18.06 9.95
N GLU A 133 10.18 -19.00 10.36
CA GLU A 133 11.19 -18.79 11.41
C GLU A 133 12.16 -17.64 11.11
N ASP A 134 12.47 -17.40 9.85
CA ASP A 134 13.37 -16.32 9.41
C ASP A 134 12.71 -14.95 9.30
N THR A 135 11.42 -14.86 9.64
CA THR A 135 10.71 -13.58 9.62
C THR A 135 11.29 -12.64 10.69
N ARG A 136 11.71 -11.46 10.25
CA ARG A 136 12.22 -10.39 11.13
C ARG A 136 11.32 -9.16 11.06
N PHE A 137 11.39 -8.32 12.08
CA PHE A 137 10.70 -7.05 12.09
C PHE A 137 11.08 -6.21 10.86
N ALA A 138 10.08 -5.67 10.17
CA ALA A 138 10.24 -4.69 9.11
C ALA A 138 9.23 -3.56 9.34
N THR A 139 9.66 -2.32 9.12
CA THR A 139 8.75 -1.17 9.16
C THR A 139 7.83 -1.20 7.94
N LYS A 140 6.65 -0.58 8.02
CA LYS A 140 5.74 -0.49 6.87
C LYS A 140 6.43 0.11 5.62
N PRO A 141 7.27 1.16 5.72
CA PRO A 141 8.01 1.64 4.56
C PRO A 141 9.02 0.65 4.01
N ALA A 142 9.65 -0.18 4.85
CA ALA A 142 10.54 -1.23 4.36
C ALA A 142 9.76 -2.34 3.63
N LEU A 143 8.55 -2.69 4.09
CA LEU A 143 7.66 -3.61 3.39
C LEU A 143 7.21 -3.03 2.04
N ALA A 144 6.81 -1.76 2.02
CA ALA A 144 6.48 -1.04 0.79
C ALA A 144 7.64 -1.05 -0.22
N SER A 145 8.86 -0.72 0.21
CA SER A 145 10.05 -0.78 -0.63
C SER A 145 10.25 -2.18 -1.22
N ARG A 146 10.11 -3.25 -0.42
CA ARG A 146 10.23 -4.62 -0.93
C ARG A 146 9.21 -4.92 -2.03
N MET A 147 7.94 -4.60 -1.80
CA MET A 147 6.88 -4.83 -2.80
C MET A 147 7.12 -4.04 -4.08
N ILE A 148 7.45 -2.75 -3.96
CA ILE A 148 7.70 -1.88 -5.12
C ILE A 148 8.89 -2.39 -5.92
N LEU A 149 10.03 -2.64 -5.27
CA LEU A 149 11.23 -3.12 -5.95
C LEU A 149 10.99 -4.50 -6.58
N ARG A 150 10.31 -5.41 -5.88
CA ARG A 150 9.91 -6.72 -6.41
C ARG A 150 9.06 -6.60 -7.67
N ALA A 151 8.08 -5.69 -7.70
CA ALA A 151 7.27 -5.44 -8.89
C ALA A 151 8.12 -4.87 -10.05
N LEU A 152 8.97 -3.89 -9.78
CA LEU A 152 9.84 -3.28 -10.79
C LEU A 152 10.87 -4.29 -11.35
N ASP A 153 11.47 -5.11 -10.48
CA ASP A 153 12.43 -6.16 -10.87
C ASP A 153 11.78 -7.28 -11.67
N ALA A 154 10.48 -7.54 -11.43
CA ALA A 154 9.67 -8.45 -12.24
C ALA A 154 9.23 -7.85 -13.59
N GLY A 155 9.66 -6.62 -13.92
CA GLY A 155 9.34 -5.96 -15.18
C GLY A 155 7.94 -5.36 -15.25
N VAL A 156 7.27 -5.15 -14.11
CA VAL A 156 5.98 -4.44 -14.11
C VAL A 156 6.18 -3.03 -14.64
N PRO A 157 5.48 -2.61 -15.70
CA PRO A 157 5.61 -1.27 -16.24
C PRO A 157 5.01 -0.27 -15.26
N ALA A 158 5.82 0.60 -14.67
CA ALA A 158 5.35 1.67 -13.81
C ALA A 158 6.24 2.90 -13.94
N LYS A 159 5.63 4.05 -14.26
CA LYS A 159 6.35 5.34 -14.35
C LYS A 159 6.29 6.12 -13.05
N TRP A 160 5.32 5.80 -12.20
CA TRP A 160 5.04 6.55 -10.99
C TRP A 160 4.83 5.63 -9.79
N VAL A 161 5.27 6.09 -8.63
CA VAL A 161 4.91 5.52 -7.32
C VAL A 161 4.22 6.59 -6.49
N ALA A 162 3.09 6.25 -5.89
CA ALA A 162 2.40 7.11 -4.92
C ALA A 162 2.24 6.41 -3.57
N GLY A 163 2.25 7.20 -2.51
CA GLY A 163 2.08 6.73 -1.14
C GLY A 163 1.88 7.90 -0.18
N ASP A 164 1.30 7.61 0.98
CA ASP A 164 1.07 8.60 2.03
C ASP A 164 2.35 8.99 2.80
N GLU A 165 2.16 9.73 3.89
CA GLU A 165 3.23 10.30 4.71
C GLU A 165 4.14 9.25 5.35
N VAL A 166 3.58 8.07 5.68
CA VAL A 166 4.34 6.97 6.29
C VAL A 166 5.48 6.56 5.36
N TYR A 167 5.27 6.65 4.05
CA TYR A 167 6.24 6.24 3.04
C TYR A 167 7.21 7.36 2.63
N GLY A 168 6.76 8.61 2.53
CA GLY A 168 7.63 9.71 2.08
C GLY A 168 8.69 10.14 3.10
N GLY A 169 8.53 9.74 4.37
CA GLY A 169 9.57 9.85 5.39
C GLY A 169 10.75 8.89 5.22
N ASN A 170 10.71 7.94 4.28
CA ASN A 170 11.78 6.96 4.06
C ASN A 170 12.76 7.42 2.95
N PRO A 171 13.98 7.90 3.29
CA PRO A 171 14.94 8.37 2.30
C PRO A 171 15.45 7.26 1.38
N THR A 172 15.53 6.01 1.87
CA THR A 172 15.98 4.86 1.07
C THR A 172 15.02 4.58 -0.06
N LEU A 173 13.70 4.60 0.21
CA LEU A 173 12.68 4.40 -0.82
C LEU A 173 12.80 5.45 -1.93
N ARG A 174 12.94 6.73 -1.58
CA ARG A 174 13.13 7.82 -2.57
C ARG A 174 14.39 7.58 -3.41
N GLY A 175 15.52 7.33 -2.76
CA GLY A 175 16.79 7.11 -3.46
C GLY A 175 16.76 5.90 -4.40
N ASP A 176 16.06 4.82 -4.04
CA ASP A 176 15.96 3.65 -4.91
C ASP A 176 15.04 3.90 -6.13
N LEU A 177 13.98 4.71 -5.98
CA LEU A 177 13.14 5.15 -7.09
C LEU A 177 13.90 6.09 -8.04
N GLU A 178 14.69 7.02 -7.49
CA GLU A 178 15.53 7.93 -8.27
C GLU A 178 16.57 7.17 -9.10
N LYS A 179 17.29 6.20 -8.50
CA LYS A 179 18.25 5.35 -9.22
C LYS A 179 17.62 4.59 -10.39
N ARG A 180 16.35 4.20 -10.23
CA ARG A 180 15.57 3.48 -11.24
C ARG A 180 14.84 4.41 -12.21
N GLN A 181 15.01 5.74 -12.06
CA GLN A 181 14.34 6.76 -12.85
C GLN A 181 12.81 6.64 -12.84
N VAL A 182 12.25 6.21 -11.71
CA VAL A 182 10.81 6.12 -11.48
C VAL A 182 10.34 7.40 -10.79
N GLY A 183 9.34 8.08 -11.38
CA GLY A 183 8.75 9.25 -10.76
C GLY A 183 8.01 8.88 -9.47
N TYR A 184 7.90 9.80 -8.52
CA TYR A 184 7.18 9.52 -7.28
C TYR A 184 6.45 10.73 -6.72
N VAL A 185 5.34 10.44 -6.04
CA VAL A 185 4.55 11.39 -5.25
C VAL A 185 4.32 10.74 -3.88
N LEU A 186 5.23 11.03 -2.95
CA LEU A 186 5.13 10.54 -1.58
C LEU A 186 4.84 11.73 -0.67
N ALA A 187 3.78 11.66 0.13
CA ALA A 187 3.50 12.70 1.10
C ALA A 187 4.62 12.76 2.15
N ALA A 188 4.91 13.94 2.66
CA ALA A 188 5.92 14.15 3.69
C ALA A 188 5.32 14.94 4.84
N ALA A 189 5.83 14.69 6.05
CA ALA A 189 5.43 15.43 7.24
C ALA A 189 5.66 16.93 7.03
N CYS A 190 4.80 17.77 7.63
CA CYS A 190 4.93 19.22 7.49
C CYS A 190 6.26 19.76 8.06
N ASP A 191 6.84 19.06 9.04
CA ASP A 191 8.14 19.37 9.63
C ASP A 191 9.32 18.66 8.93
N HIS A 192 9.08 17.96 7.81
CA HIS A 192 10.13 17.33 7.02
C HIS A 192 11.10 18.39 6.52
N HIS A 193 12.41 18.14 6.69
CA HIS A 193 13.44 19.05 6.22
C HIS A 193 13.72 18.81 4.75
N VAL A 194 13.58 19.86 3.94
CA VAL A 194 13.83 19.86 2.51
C VAL A 194 15.08 20.70 2.24
N THR A 195 16.04 20.11 1.52
CA THR A 195 17.21 20.83 1.01
C THR A 195 16.90 21.38 -0.37
N THR A 196 16.99 22.70 -0.50
CA THR A 196 16.85 23.43 -1.77
C THR A 196 18.18 24.11 -2.12
N ALA A 197 18.24 24.75 -3.29
CA ALA A 197 19.40 25.55 -3.69
C ALA A 197 19.71 26.71 -2.72
N THR A 198 18.73 27.14 -1.91
CA THR A 198 18.87 28.26 -0.96
C THR A 198 19.13 27.80 0.48
N GLY A 199 19.25 26.49 0.73
CA GLY A 199 19.52 25.93 2.05
C GLY A 199 18.54 24.82 2.44
N THR A 200 18.66 24.35 3.68
CA THR A 200 17.77 23.33 4.26
C THR A 200 16.81 23.99 5.23
N GLY A 201 15.51 23.68 5.13
CA GLY A 201 14.48 24.18 6.04
C GLY A 201 13.29 23.22 6.12
N ARG A 202 12.38 23.44 7.09
CA ARG A 202 11.16 22.64 7.20
C ARG A 202 10.21 22.93 6.06
N ALA A 203 9.49 21.91 5.59
CA ALA A 203 8.56 22.03 4.48
C ALA A 203 7.50 23.10 4.73
N ASP A 204 6.89 23.16 5.92
CA ASP A 204 5.89 24.15 6.28
C ASP A 204 6.41 25.59 6.29
N GLU A 205 7.61 25.82 6.82
CA GLU A 205 8.26 27.13 6.82
C GLU A 205 8.60 27.60 5.41
N LEU A 206 9.13 26.70 4.58
CA LEU A 206 9.42 26.98 3.17
C LEU A 206 8.13 27.32 2.41
N VAL A 207 7.08 26.52 2.58
CA VAL A 207 5.76 26.72 1.96
C VAL A 207 5.12 28.04 2.38
N ALA A 208 5.21 28.42 3.66
CA ALA A 208 4.68 29.68 4.17
C ALA A 208 5.41 30.90 3.60
N GLY A 209 6.70 30.76 3.27
CA GLY A 209 7.51 31.83 2.66
C GLY A 209 7.23 32.08 1.17
N LEU A 210 6.49 31.20 0.50
CA LEU A 210 6.30 31.25 -0.95
C LEU A 210 5.13 32.16 -1.36
N PRO A 211 5.32 33.09 -2.32
CA PRO A 211 4.25 33.96 -2.78
C PRO A 211 3.07 33.18 -3.38
N LYS A 212 1.82 33.60 -3.12
CA LYS A 212 0.62 32.94 -3.70
C LYS A 212 0.67 32.72 -5.22
N ARG A 213 1.38 33.59 -5.96
CA ARG A 213 1.51 33.51 -7.42
C ARG A 213 2.37 32.35 -7.94
N VAL A 214 3.21 31.74 -7.09
CA VAL A 214 4.07 30.61 -7.51
C VAL A 214 3.32 29.27 -7.43
N TRP A 215 2.22 29.24 -6.68
CA TRP A 215 1.39 28.07 -6.52
C TRP A 215 0.51 27.84 -7.74
N GLN A 216 0.61 26.64 -8.31
CA GLN A 216 -0.28 26.19 -9.38
C GLN A 216 -1.31 25.23 -8.80
N ARG A 217 -2.59 25.53 -9.03
CA ARG A 217 -3.68 24.63 -8.71
C ARG A 217 -3.76 23.55 -9.78
N LEU A 218 -3.60 22.30 -9.37
CA LEU A 218 -3.77 21.13 -10.21
C LEU A 218 -5.04 20.39 -9.79
N SER A 219 -5.84 19.96 -10.78
CA SER A 219 -6.99 19.11 -10.54
C SER A 219 -6.53 17.67 -10.30
N ALA A 220 -6.99 17.04 -9.21
CA ALA A 220 -6.82 15.60 -8.98
C ALA A 220 -7.71 14.71 -9.87
N GLY A 221 -8.33 15.28 -10.90
CA GLY A 221 -9.30 14.59 -11.77
C GLY A 221 -10.67 14.42 -11.12
N LYS A 222 -11.55 13.65 -11.79
CA LYS A 222 -12.87 13.30 -11.25
C LYS A 222 -12.71 12.22 -10.17
N ALA A 223 -12.43 12.63 -8.93
CA ALA A 223 -12.47 11.73 -7.80
C ALA A 223 -13.92 11.30 -7.52
N ARG A 224 -14.19 9.99 -7.41
CA ARG A 224 -15.40 9.48 -6.76
C ARG A 224 -15.07 9.37 -5.27
N LYS A 225 -15.36 10.43 -4.50
CA LYS A 225 -15.30 10.37 -3.03
C LYS A 225 -16.53 9.60 -2.55
N ASP A 226 -16.33 8.47 -1.89
CA ASP A 226 -17.36 7.86 -1.08
C ASP A 226 -17.63 8.78 0.14
N THR A 227 -18.90 8.94 0.48
CA THR A 227 -19.49 9.99 1.34
C THR A 227 -19.10 9.93 2.83
N ALA A 228 -18.08 9.17 3.22
CA ALA A 228 -17.72 8.96 4.62
C ALA A 228 -16.64 9.91 5.18
N SER A 229 -16.03 10.77 4.37
CA SER A 229 -15.06 11.78 4.86
C SER A 229 -15.61 13.20 4.72
N THR A 230 -15.72 13.94 5.83
CA THR A 230 -16.13 15.35 5.87
C THR A 230 -15.03 16.29 5.35
N THR A 231 -14.63 16.12 4.09
CA THR A 231 -13.95 17.15 3.30
C THR A 231 -14.52 17.12 1.88
N GLY A 232 -14.94 18.28 1.37
CA GLY A 232 -15.79 18.46 0.18
C GLY A 232 -15.25 17.96 -1.18
N PRO A 233 -15.94 18.30 -2.29
CA PRO A 233 -15.69 17.73 -3.62
C PRO A 233 -14.40 18.30 -4.24
N GLY A 234 -13.55 17.40 -4.77
CA GLY A 234 -12.29 17.73 -5.43
C GLY A 234 -11.17 18.07 -4.47
N SER A 235 -10.21 17.15 -4.27
CA SER A 235 -8.93 17.52 -3.67
C SER A 235 -8.13 18.29 -4.72
N ASP A 236 -8.20 19.61 -4.66
CA ASP A 236 -7.26 20.46 -5.38
C ASP A 236 -5.92 20.43 -4.66
N TRP A 237 -4.86 20.16 -5.41
CA TRP A 237 -3.49 20.21 -4.88
C TRP A 237 -2.81 21.46 -5.41
N TRP A 238 -1.99 22.06 -4.57
CA TRP A 238 -1.13 23.18 -4.94
C TRP A 238 0.28 22.64 -5.08
N VAL A 239 0.90 22.86 -6.23
CA VAL A 239 2.24 22.35 -6.54
C VAL A 239 3.14 23.52 -6.91
N GLU A 240 4.38 23.47 -6.39
CA GLU A 240 5.49 24.27 -6.87
C GLU A 240 6.63 23.33 -7.30
N ARG A 241 7.25 23.63 -8.44
CA ARG A 241 8.41 22.89 -8.92
C ARG A 241 9.67 23.41 -8.23
N THR A 242 10.13 22.72 -7.19
CA THR A 242 11.46 22.94 -6.63
C THR A 242 12.50 22.24 -7.50
N SER A 243 13.36 23.01 -8.17
CA SER A 243 14.54 22.46 -8.85
C SER A 243 15.52 21.93 -7.80
N LEU A 244 15.75 20.62 -7.79
CA LEU A 244 16.81 20.01 -6.99
C LEU A 244 18.17 20.44 -7.57
N PRO A 245 19.18 20.77 -6.74
CA PRO A 245 20.52 21.04 -7.23
C PRO A 245 21.10 19.77 -7.87
N GLY A 246 21.27 19.77 -9.20
CA GLY A 246 21.98 18.69 -9.91
C GLY A 246 21.48 18.32 -11.31
N THR A 247 20.26 18.70 -11.71
CA THR A 247 19.76 18.44 -13.08
C THR A 247 19.90 19.68 -13.97
N GLY A 248 21.14 20.18 -14.10
CA GLY A 248 21.54 21.05 -15.19
C GLY A 248 21.80 20.19 -16.42
N GLY A 249 21.07 20.44 -17.51
CA GLY A 249 20.90 19.52 -18.62
C GLY A 249 22.12 19.21 -19.50
N CYS A 250 21.89 18.23 -20.35
CA CYS A 250 22.23 18.24 -21.78
C CYS A 250 20.99 17.74 -22.53
#